data_AF-C9ZE33-F1
#
_entry.id   AF-C9ZE33-F1
#
_cell.length_a   1.000
_cell.length_b   1.000
_cell.length_c   1.000
_cell.angle_alpha   90.00
_cell.angle_beta   90.00
_cell.angle_gamma   90.00
#
_symmetry.space_group_name_H-M   'P 1'
#
loop_
_entity.id
_entity.type
_entity.pdbx_description
1 polymer ?
#
loop_
_entity_poly.entity_id
_entity_poly.type
_entity_poly.pdbx_seq_one_letter_code
_entity_poly.pdbx_strand_id
1 'polypeptide(L)'
;MPEPHERLDEAMNQRRLELRLKWRDLAEAAGITYEALRAIRRGESRPTEFTARALDAVLKWAPGSVYAILAGGDPSSLQPATGEGQAETPLAAEALSPSEALRRVVRSSARELGVSPEGFDEAMRLARQDLEEAAPPADATRTDLSDLLRARRTEVGLSLEAVAAATVDPRREERLVEADWLDRLERAALDPSEHPEYPQLEALANALDLDPGEVQEAAGAQFMDVHTVWSEDGQVRAVVTGELDAEDMAKVQNLMRLYRQAPRR
;
A
#
# COMPACT_ATOMS: atom_id res chain seq x y z
N MET A 1 2.94 -13.52 -32.41
CA MET A 1 3.94 -13.64 -31.34
C MET A 1 3.30 -13.04 -30.11
N PRO A 2 3.22 -13.76 -28.97
CA PRO A 2 2.64 -13.19 -27.76
C PRO A 2 3.45 -11.95 -27.36
N GLU A 3 2.77 -10.92 -26.90
CA GLU A 3 3.41 -9.69 -26.45
C GLU A 3 4.28 -9.97 -25.22
N PRO A 4 5.38 -9.21 -24.99
CA PRO A 4 6.32 -9.49 -23.91
C PRO A 4 5.68 -9.61 -22.51
N HIS A 5 4.60 -8.87 -22.26
CA HIS A 5 3.88 -8.90 -21.00
C HIS A 5 2.96 -10.13 -20.86
N GLU A 6 2.36 -10.62 -21.96
CA GLU A 6 1.55 -11.84 -21.97
C GLU A 6 2.42 -13.05 -21.62
N ARG A 7 3.65 -13.09 -22.16
CA ARG A 7 4.64 -14.12 -21.81
C ARG A 7 5.03 -14.07 -20.34
N LEU A 8 5.21 -12.86 -19.81
CA LEU A 8 5.49 -12.67 -18.38
C LEU A 8 4.31 -13.11 -17.52
N ASP A 9 3.08 -12.75 -17.87
CA ASP A 9 1.87 -13.17 -17.16
C ASP A 9 1.72 -14.70 -17.15
N GLU A 10 1.91 -15.34 -18.31
CA GLU A 10 1.80 -16.80 -18.44
C GLU A 10 2.87 -17.52 -17.59
N ALA A 11 4.12 -17.09 -17.68
CA ALA A 11 5.22 -17.63 -16.88
C ALA A 11 4.99 -17.45 -15.38
N MET A 12 4.53 -16.26 -14.95
CA MET A 12 4.20 -15.98 -13.55
C MET A 12 3.01 -16.82 -13.07
N ASN A 13 1.98 -17.00 -13.91
CA ASN A 13 0.81 -17.79 -13.57
C ASN A 13 1.18 -19.27 -13.38
N GLN A 14 1.95 -19.84 -14.31
CA GLN A 14 2.43 -21.21 -14.20
C GLN A 14 3.24 -21.41 -12.92
N ARG A 15 4.21 -20.53 -12.66
CA ARG A 15 5.08 -20.65 -11.50
C ARG A 15 4.35 -20.48 -10.17
N ARG A 16 3.39 -19.54 -10.11
CA ARG A 16 2.54 -19.34 -8.94
C ARG A 16 1.71 -20.60 -8.63
N LEU A 17 1.17 -21.27 -9.65
CA LEU A 17 0.41 -22.53 -9.47
C LEU A 17 1.30 -23.66 -8.94
N GLU A 18 2.53 -23.79 -9.45
CA GLU A 18 3.53 -24.76 -8.94
C GLU A 18 3.85 -24.50 -7.47
N LEU A 19 3.99 -23.23 -7.09
CA LEU A 19 4.25 -22.80 -5.71
C LEU A 19 3.00 -22.78 -4.83
N ARG A 20 1.81 -23.08 -5.39
CA ARG A 20 0.49 -23.04 -4.72
C ARG A 20 0.18 -21.70 -4.06
N LEU A 21 0.66 -20.60 -4.64
CA LEU A 21 0.42 -19.25 -4.15
C LEU A 21 -0.85 -18.67 -4.77
N LYS A 22 -1.58 -17.81 -4.08
CA LYS A 22 -2.57 -16.93 -4.72
C LYS A 22 -1.88 -15.69 -5.28
N TRP A 23 -2.54 -14.98 -6.19
CA TRP A 23 -1.97 -13.74 -6.74
C TRP A 23 -1.83 -12.64 -5.67
N ARG A 24 -2.71 -12.63 -4.67
CA ARG A 24 -2.62 -11.74 -3.50
C ARG A 24 -1.36 -12.03 -2.69
N ASP A 25 -1.15 -13.31 -2.33
CA ASP A 25 0.04 -13.77 -1.59
C ASP A 25 1.34 -13.47 -2.36
N LEU A 26 1.32 -13.55 -3.69
CA LEU A 26 2.47 -13.20 -4.53
C LEU A 26 2.80 -11.70 -4.45
N ALA A 27 1.79 -10.84 -4.51
CA ALA A 27 1.95 -9.38 -4.43
C ALA A 27 2.49 -8.97 -3.06
N GLU A 28 1.89 -9.51 -2.00
CA GLU A 28 2.28 -9.28 -0.61
C GLU A 28 3.72 -9.71 -0.35
N ALA A 29 4.09 -10.94 -0.75
CA ALA A 29 5.46 -11.44 -0.58
C ALA A 29 6.49 -10.65 -1.41
N ALA A 30 6.08 -10.03 -2.52
CA ALA A 30 6.93 -9.18 -3.35
C ALA A 30 6.97 -7.71 -2.87
N GLY A 31 6.21 -7.37 -1.83
CA GLY A 31 6.13 -6.00 -1.29
C GLY A 31 5.52 -5.00 -2.27
N ILE A 32 4.58 -5.44 -3.13
CA ILE A 32 3.89 -4.59 -4.11
C ILE A 32 2.36 -4.73 -3.95
N THR A 33 1.63 -3.72 -4.40
CA THR A 33 0.16 -3.77 -4.42
C THR A 33 -0.35 -4.77 -5.46
N TYR A 34 -1.55 -5.30 -5.23
CA TYR A 34 -2.19 -6.21 -6.19
C TYR A 34 -2.50 -5.52 -7.52
N GLU A 35 -2.87 -4.24 -7.49
CA GLU A 35 -3.08 -3.42 -8.70
C GLU A 35 -1.77 -3.26 -9.49
N ALA A 36 -0.64 -3.01 -8.82
CA ALA A 36 0.65 -2.90 -9.48
C ALA A 36 1.04 -4.23 -10.16
N LEU A 37 0.83 -5.35 -9.49
CA LEU A 37 1.03 -6.69 -10.06
C LEU A 37 0.10 -6.92 -11.27
N ARG A 38 -1.17 -6.53 -11.18
CA ARG A 38 -2.15 -6.64 -12.27
C ARG A 38 -1.76 -5.76 -13.47
N ALA A 39 -1.31 -4.53 -13.24
CA ALA A 39 -0.86 -3.61 -14.28
C ALA A 39 0.39 -4.14 -15.00
N ILE A 40 1.32 -4.75 -14.28
CA ILE A 40 2.51 -5.42 -14.86
C ILE A 40 2.09 -6.58 -15.77
N ARG A 41 1.17 -7.42 -15.30
CA ARG A 41 0.68 -8.60 -16.05
C ARG A 41 -0.07 -8.22 -17.32
N ARG A 42 -0.82 -7.11 -17.29
CA ARG A 42 -1.53 -6.57 -18.46
C ARG A 42 -0.67 -5.73 -19.40
N GLY A 43 0.61 -5.53 -19.07
CA GLY A 43 1.50 -4.67 -19.84
C GLY A 43 1.20 -3.17 -19.73
N GLU A 44 0.30 -2.76 -18.83
CA GLU A 44 -0.03 -1.36 -18.54
C GLU A 44 1.13 -0.63 -17.84
N SER A 45 1.98 -1.38 -17.12
CA SER A 45 3.22 -0.86 -16.53
C SER A 45 4.36 -1.85 -16.70
N ARG A 46 5.60 -1.33 -16.77
CA ARG A 46 6.81 -2.16 -16.70
C ARG A 46 7.32 -2.19 -15.27
N PRO A 47 7.69 -3.36 -14.74
CA PRO A 47 8.24 -3.46 -13.40
C PRO A 47 9.56 -2.66 -13.31
N THR A 48 9.72 -1.92 -12.22
CA THR A 48 11.00 -1.30 -11.87
C THR A 48 12.03 -2.40 -11.57
N GLU A 49 13.32 -2.06 -11.58
CA GLU A 49 14.39 -3.03 -11.31
C GLU A 49 14.24 -3.66 -9.91
N PHE A 50 13.80 -2.88 -8.93
CA PHE A 50 13.49 -3.36 -7.59
C PHE A 50 12.31 -4.34 -7.59
N THR A 51 11.21 -3.98 -8.26
CA THR A 51 10.02 -4.84 -8.39
C THR A 51 10.32 -6.14 -9.15
N ALA A 52 11.07 -6.08 -10.24
CA ALA A 52 11.46 -7.25 -11.02
C ALA A 52 12.29 -8.23 -10.17
N ARG A 53 13.25 -7.72 -9.39
CA ARG A 53 14.05 -8.56 -8.47
C ARG A 53 13.24 -9.15 -7.32
N ALA A 54 12.27 -8.41 -6.78
CA ALA A 54 11.36 -8.92 -5.77
C ALA A 54 10.49 -10.06 -6.33
N LEU A 55 9.96 -9.89 -7.54
CA LEU A 55 9.21 -10.94 -8.24
C LEU A 55 10.06 -12.17 -8.55
N ASP A 56 11.30 -11.99 -9.02
CA ASP A 56 12.25 -13.10 -9.23
C ASP A 56 12.46 -13.89 -7.94
N ALA A 57 12.66 -13.20 -6.81
CA ALA A 57 12.89 -13.83 -5.52
C ALA A 57 11.69 -14.65 -5.03
N VAL A 58 10.48 -14.09 -5.08
CA VAL A 58 9.27 -14.77 -4.59
C VAL A 58 8.87 -15.94 -5.49
N LEU A 59 9.03 -15.79 -6.81
CA LEU A 59 8.78 -16.86 -7.78
C LEU A 59 9.91 -17.90 -7.82
N LYS A 60 10.96 -17.72 -7.02
CA LYS A 60 12.14 -18.58 -6.97
C LYS A 60 12.76 -18.74 -8.36
N TRP A 61 12.85 -17.65 -9.09
CA TRP A 61 13.57 -17.51 -10.35
C TRP A 61 14.95 -16.90 -10.11
N ALA A 62 15.85 -17.12 -11.06
CA ALA A 62 17.16 -16.49 -11.05
C ALA A 62 16.98 -14.97 -11.21
N PRO A 63 17.77 -14.13 -10.51
CA PRO A 63 17.71 -12.69 -10.68
C PRO A 63 17.84 -12.28 -12.16
N GLY A 64 16.95 -11.41 -12.62
CA GLY A 64 16.87 -10.97 -14.02
C GLY A 64 15.94 -11.80 -14.90
N SER A 65 15.27 -12.85 -14.37
CA SER A 65 14.37 -13.70 -15.16
C SER A 65 13.14 -12.94 -15.67
N VAL A 66 12.57 -12.04 -14.87
CA VAL A 66 11.48 -11.14 -15.31
C VAL A 66 11.89 -10.32 -16.53
N TYR A 67 13.11 -9.76 -16.54
CA TYR A 67 13.62 -9.00 -17.70
C TYR A 67 13.99 -9.90 -18.87
N ALA A 68 14.50 -11.11 -18.61
CA ALA A 68 14.77 -12.09 -19.65
C ALA A 68 13.49 -12.46 -20.40
N ILE A 69 12.37 -12.69 -19.69
CA ILE A 69 11.06 -12.96 -20.29
C ILE A 69 10.56 -11.76 -21.11
N LEU A 70 10.67 -10.55 -20.55
CA LEU A 70 10.28 -9.32 -21.24
C LEU A 70 11.16 -9.02 -22.47
N ALA A 71 12.41 -9.50 -22.49
CA ALA A 71 13.31 -9.44 -23.64
C ALA A 71 13.09 -10.59 -24.64
N GLY A 72 12.18 -11.51 -24.32
CA GLY A 72 11.79 -12.62 -25.19
C GLY A 72 12.52 -13.95 -24.94
N GLY A 73 13.30 -14.06 -23.87
CA GLY A 73 13.91 -15.31 -23.38
C GLY A 73 13.00 -16.10 -22.44
N ASP A 74 13.52 -17.20 -21.89
CA ASP A 74 12.79 -18.09 -20.97
C ASP A 74 13.19 -17.85 -19.50
N PRO A 75 12.27 -18.02 -18.53
CA PRO A 75 12.59 -17.88 -17.11
C PRO A 75 13.53 -18.99 -16.63
N SER A 76 14.56 -18.61 -15.89
CA SER A 76 15.46 -19.57 -15.25
C SER A 76 15.00 -19.83 -13.80
N SER A 77 14.52 -21.04 -13.51
CA SER A 77 14.05 -21.39 -12.16
C SER A 77 15.19 -21.86 -11.25
N LEU A 78 15.20 -21.40 -9.98
CA LEU A 78 16.22 -21.76 -8.97
C LEU A 78 15.92 -23.06 -8.19
N GLN A 79 14.77 -23.70 -8.44
CA GLN A 79 14.52 -25.04 -7.91
C GLN A 79 14.87 -26.08 -8.97
N PRO A 80 15.55 -27.18 -8.59
CA PRO A 80 15.82 -28.25 -9.54
C PRO A 80 14.49 -28.91 -9.92
N ALA A 81 14.17 -28.88 -11.20
CA ALA A 81 13.32 -29.88 -11.79
C ALA A 81 13.99 -31.24 -11.52
N THR A 82 13.24 -32.18 -10.95
CA THR A 82 13.68 -33.57 -10.84
C THR A 82 13.90 -34.09 -12.27
N GLY A 83 15.16 -34.20 -12.71
CA GLY A 83 15.51 -34.76 -14.02
C GLY A 83 16.83 -34.23 -14.60
N GLU A 84 17.92 -34.94 -14.26
CA GLU A 84 19.12 -35.23 -15.06
C GLU A 84 19.69 -34.20 -16.06
N GLY A 85 20.94 -33.77 -15.81
CA GLY A 85 21.91 -33.40 -16.86
C GLY A 85 22.61 -32.04 -16.70
N GLN A 86 23.87 -32.09 -16.24
CA GLN A 86 25.07 -31.29 -16.63
C GLN A 86 24.86 -29.79 -16.99
N ALA A 87 25.59 -28.78 -16.48
CA ALA A 87 27.00 -28.70 -16.14
C ALA A 87 27.32 -27.36 -15.43
N GLU A 88 28.44 -27.38 -14.70
CA GLU A 88 29.38 -26.28 -14.45
C GLU A 88 28.98 -25.07 -13.57
N THR A 89 29.46 -25.16 -12.33
CA THR A 89 29.76 -24.05 -11.42
C THR A 89 30.81 -23.11 -12.02
N PRO A 90 30.63 -21.78 -11.87
CA PRO A 90 31.71 -20.97 -11.33
C PRO A 90 31.26 -20.09 -10.16
N LEU A 91 31.97 -20.27 -9.04
CA LEU A 91 32.21 -19.32 -7.94
C LEU A 91 31.24 -18.12 -7.82
N ALA A 92 30.22 -18.26 -6.99
CA ALA A 92 29.45 -17.13 -6.49
C ALA A 92 30.33 -16.28 -5.56
N ALA A 93 30.79 -15.14 -6.06
CA ALA A 93 31.16 -14.03 -5.19
C ALA A 93 29.87 -13.53 -4.52
N GLU A 94 29.82 -13.62 -3.20
CA GLU A 94 28.71 -13.15 -2.36
C GLU A 94 28.40 -11.67 -2.68
N ALA A 95 27.36 -11.44 -3.49
CA ALA A 95 26.81 -10.11 -3.70
C ALA A 95 25.99 -9.75 -2.46
N LEU A 96 26.60 -8.99 -1.56
CA LEU A 96 25.94 -8.36 -0.41
C LEU A 96 24.62 -7.71 -0.86
N SER A 97 23.56 -7.97 -0.10
CA SER A 97 22.25 -7.35 -0.33
C SER A 97 22.36 -5.82 -0.35
N PRO A 98 21.47 -5.08 -1.05
CA PRO A 98 21.47 -3.61 -1.02
C PRO A 98 21.43 -3.03 0.40
N SER A 99 20.75 -3.71 1.33
CA SER A 99 20.74 -3.37 2.74
C SER A 99 22.09 -3.64 3.42
N GLU A 100 22.84 -4.66 3.03
CA GLU A 100 24.22 -4.89 3.49
C GLU A 100 25.24 -3.94 2.87
N ALA A 101 25.08 -3.58 1.60
CA ALA A 101 25.90 -2.56 0.94
C ALA A 101 25.70 -1.19 1.60
N LEU A 102 24.44 -0.80 1.86
CA LEU A 102 24.13 0.41 2.63
C LEU A 102 24.64 0.30 4.07
N ARG A 103 24.43 -0.82 4.78
CA ARG A 103 25.00 -1.06 6.12
C ARG A 103 26.52 -1.00 6.12
N ARG A 104 27.18 -1.38 5.03
CA ARG A 104 28.64 -1.31 4.88
C ARG A 104 29.11 0.13 4.65
N VAL A 105 28.39 0.90 3.83
CA VAL A 105 28.64 2.34 3.61
C VAL A 105 28.43 3.12 4.92
N VAL A 106 27.34 2.85 5.64
CA VAL A 106 27.04 3.49 6.93
C VAL A 106 28.05 3.08 8.00
N ARG A 107 28.47 1.81 8.07
CA ARG A 107 29.55 1.37 8.97
C ARG A 107 30.92 1.95 8.61
N SER A 108 31.20 2.22 7.33
CA SER A 108 32.42 2.95 6.96
C SER A 108 32.39 4.40 7.43
N SER A 109 31.27 5.10 7.29
CA SER A 109 31.11 6.48 7.80
C SER A 109 31.13 6.55 9.33
N ALA A 110 30.57 5.57 10.03
CA ALA A 110 30.59 5.51 11.49
C ALA A 110 32.03 5.37 12.05
N ARG A 111 32.90 4.61 11.37
CA ARG A 111 34.33 4.51 11.73
C ARG A 111 35.09 5.81 11.54
N GLU A 112 34.76 6.59 10.51
CA GLU A 112 35.35 7.92 10.31
C GLU A 112 34.94 8.92 11.40
N LEU A 113 33.78 8.69 12.03
CA LEU A 113 33.26 9.47 13.17
C LEU A 113 33.69 8.91 14.54
N GLY A 114 34.57 7.89 14.58
CA GLY A 114 35.08 7.29 15.81
C GLY A 114 34.08 6.39 16.55
N VAL A 115 32.95 6.05 15.92
CA VAL A 115 31.93 5.17 16.50
C VAL A 115 32.31 3.72 16.22
N SER A 116 32.39 2.90 17.28
CA SER A 116 32.72 1.48 17.14
C SER A 116 31.57 0.73 16.44
N PRO A 117 31.85 -0.35 15.68
CA PRO A 117 30.81 -1.15 15.04
C PRO A 117 29.76 -1.69 16.02
N GLU A 118 30.19 -2.08 17.22
CA GLU A 118 29.31 -2.56 18.30
C GLU A 118 28.44 -1.44 18.86
N GLY A 119 28.99 -0.22 19.03
CA GLY A 119 28.24 0.94 19.47
C GLY A 119 27.24 1.43 18.43
N PHE A 120 27.53 1.25 17.14
CA PHE A 120 26.60 1.57 16.05
C PHE A 120 25.45 0.57 15.96
N ASP A 121 25.75 -0.74 16.02
CA ASP A 121 24.72 -1.78 15.99
C ASP A 121 23.79 -1.66 17.21
N GLU A 122 24.36 -1.34 18.38
CA GLU A 122 23.59 -1.05 19.58
C GLU A 122 22.74 0.23 19.45
N ALA A 123 23.29 1.31 18.90
CA ALA A 123 22.53 2.53 18.64
C ALA A 123 21.38 2.33 17.66
N MET A 124 21.57 1.51 16.62
CA MET A 124 20.51 1.16 15.65
C MET A 124 19.47 0.20 16.25
N ARG A 125 19.90 -0.70 17.15
CA ARG A 125 19.00 -1.57 17.90
C ARG A 125 18.13 -0.75 18.86
N LEU A 126 18.74 0.19 19.59
CA LEU A 126 18.05 1.12 20.48
C LEU A 126 17.13 2.06 19.69
N ALA A 127 17.58 2.62 18.57
CA ALA A 127 16.73 3.45 17.73
C ALA A 127 15.52 2.69 17.16
N ARG A 128 15.70 1.42 16.74
CA ARG A 128 14.58 0.56 16.31
C ARG A 128 13.65 0.25 17.49
N GLN A 129 14.21 -0.05 18.65
CA GLN A 129 13.45 -0.35 19.86
C GLN A 129 12.66 0.88 20.31
N ASP A 130 13.26 2.07 20.34
CA ASP A 130 12.60 3.34 20.67
C ASP A 130 11.54 3.70 19.63
N LEU A 131 11.75 3.40 18.35
CA LEU A 131 10.74 3.56 17.29
C LEU A 131 9.58 2.56 17.43
N GLU A 132 9.85 1.32 17.85
CA GLU A 132 8.83 0.29 18.14
C GLU A 132 8.09 0.57 19.46
N GLU A 133 8.74 1.20 20.43
CA GLU A 133 8.20 1.55 21.75
C GLU A 133 7.46 2.90 21.73
N ALA A 134 7.83 3.80 20.82
CA ALA A 134 7.11 5.04 20.52
C ALA A 134 5.99 4.86 19.47
N ALA A 135 5.96 3.74 18.75
CA ALA A 135 4.82 3.39 17.93
C ALA A 135 3.63 3.06 18.84
N PRO A 136 2.46 3.71 18.65
CA PRO A 136 1.24 3.27 19.33
C PRO A 136 0.90 1.83 18.90
N PRO A 137 0.13 1.09 19.70
CA PRO A 137 -0.23 -0.28 19.36
C PRO A 137 -0.90 -0.31 17.98
N ALA A 138 -0.34 -1.10 17.07
CA ALA A 138 -0.78 -1.28 15.67
C ALA A 138 -2.21 -1.86 15.50
N ASP A 139 -3.02 -1.88 16.57
CA ASP A 139 -4.28 -2.61 16.70
C ASP A 139 -5.51 -1.70 16.93
N ALA A 140 -5.36 -0.38 16.95
CA ALA A 140 -6.52 0.50 16.87
C ALA A 140 -6.93 0.64 15.40
N THR A 141 -7.68 -0.35 14.87
CA THR A 141 -8.32 -0.22 13.56
C THR A 141 -9.12 1.08 13.56
N ARG A 142 -8.76 2.03 12.70
CA ARG A 142 -9.44 3.32 12.63
C ARG A 142 -10.88 3.12 12.19
N THR A 143 -11.80 3.86 12.81
CA THR A 143 -13.24 3.68 12.64
C THR A 143 -13.96 4.96 12.26
N ASP A 144 -13.25 5.98 11.79
CA ASP A 144 -13.79 7.33 11.55
C ASP A 144 -15.05 7.33 10.67
N LEU A 145 -15.01 6.68 9.50
CA LEU A 145 -16.17 6.58 8.61
C LEU A 145 -17.25 5.69 9.22
N SER A 146 -16.84 4.55 9.80
CA SER A 146 -17.76 3.61 10.47
C SER A 146 -18.58 4.30 11.57
N ASP A 147 -17.94 5.13 12.38
CA ASP A 147 -18.55 5.85 13.50
C ASP A 147 -19.42 7.00 13.00
N LEU A 148 -18.97 7.76 12.00
CA LEU A 148 -19.74 8.83 11.37
C LEU A 148 -21.08 8.31 10.82
N LEU A 149 -21.03 7.25 10.01
CA LEU A 149 -22.21 6.66 9.39
C LEU A 149 -23.15 6.05 10.43
N ARG A 150 -22.60 5.28 11.38
CA ARG A 150 -23.40 4.63 12.43
C ARG A 150 -24.09 5.66 13.33
N ALA A 151 -23.39 6.73 13.71
CA ALA A 151 -23.93 7.81 14.51
C ALA A 151 -25.08 8.50 13.78
N ARG A 152 -24.84 8.91 12.53
CA ARG A 152 -25.85 9.61 11.72
C ARG A 152 -27.07 8.74 11.44
N ARG A 153 -26.89 7.50 11.02
CA ARG A 153 -27.99 6.57 10.75
C ARG A 153 -28.88 6.38 11.99
N THR A 154 -28.26 6.26 13.16
CA THR A 154 -28.97 6.12 14.44
C THR A 154 -29.74 7.39 14.79
N GLU A 155 -29.15 8.57 14.57
CA GLU A 155 -29.79 9.86 14.79
C GLU A 155 -31.06 10.04 13.93
N VAL A 156 -30.99 9.68 12.64
CA VAL A 156 -32.13 9.79 11.73
C VAL A 156 -33.11 8.61 11.83
N GLY A 157 -32.79 7.59 12.64
CA GLY A 157 -33.66 6.44 12.89
C GLY A 157 -33.85 5.50 11.69
N LEU A 158 -32.89 5.48 10.75
CA LEU A 158 -32.97 4.62 9.56
C LEU A 158 -32.40 3.22 9.84
N SER A 159 -33.03 2.21 9.24
CA SER A 159 -32.46 0.86 9.19
C SER A 159 -31.35 0.80 8.13
N LEU A 160 -30.44 -0.18 8.26
CA LEU A 160 -29.40 -0.43 7.25
C LEU A 160 -30.00 -0.66 5.85
N GLU A 161 -31.12 -1.39 5.79
CA GLU A 161 -31.84 -1.64 4.53
C GLU A 161 -32.42 -0.36 3.93
N ALA A 162 -32.94 0.55 4.78
CA ALA A 162 -33.47 1.83 4.31
C ALA A 162 -32.36 2.73 3.74
N VAL A 163 -31.19 2.76 4.38
CA VAL A 163 -30.02 3.49 3.87
C VAL A 163 -29.54 2.88 2.56
N ALA A 164 -29.34 1.56 2.51
CA ALA A 164 -28.95 0.84 1.30
C ALA A 164 -29.94 1.10 0.14
N ALA A 165 -31.25 1.06 0.41
CA ALA A 165 -32.28 1.38 -0.58
C ALA A 165 -32.25 2.83 -1.08
N ALA A 166 -31.73 3.77 -0.29
CA ALA A 166 -31.57 5.16 -0.68
C ALA A 166 -30.30 5.41 -1.51
N THR A 167 -29.34 4.47 -1.54
CA THR A 167 -28.09 4.58 -2.30
C THR A 167 -28.23 4.20 -3.79
N VAL A 168 -29.19 4.77 -4.51
CA VAL A 168 -29.44 4.45 -5.93
C VAL A 168 -28.63 5.37 -6.86
N ASP A 169 -27.92 4.80 -7.84
CA ASP A 169 -27.30 5.58 -8.93
C ASP A 169 -28.42 6.14 -9.83
N PRO A 170 -28.60 7.48 -9.92
CA PRO A 170 -29.66 8.08 -10.74
C PRO A 170 -29.47 7.83 -12.25
N ARG A 171 -28.29 7.38 -12.69
CA ARG A 171 -28.00 7.07 -14.10
C ARG A 171 -28.29 5.61 -14.46
N ARG A 172 -28.21 4.70 -13.48
CA ARG A 172 -28.32 3.26 -13.70
C ARG A 172 -29.53 2.62 -13.02
N GLU A 173 -30.20 3.33 -12.13
CA GLU A 173 -31.28 2.81 -11.26
C GLU A 173 -30.84 1.58 -10.44
N GLU A 174 -29.54 1.43 -10.21
CA GLU A 174 -28.94 0.34 -9.45
C GLU A 174 -28.55 0.82 -8.05
N ARG A 175 -28.69 -0.06 -7.06
CA ARG A 175 -28.20 0.16 -5.72
C ARG A 175 -26.66 0.10 -5.72
N LEU A 176 -26.02 1.13 -5.17
CA LEU A 176 -24.56 1.24 -5.08
C LEU A 176 -24.00 0.60 -3.81
N VAL A 177 -24.81 0.52 -2.75
CA VAL A 177 -24.42 -0.03 -1.46
C VAL A 177 -25.43 -1.06 -0.97
N GLU A 178 -24.96 -2.28 -0.73
CA GLU A 178 -25.78 -3.33 -0.12
C GLU A 178 -25.83 -3.23 1.40
N ALA A 179 -26.97 -3.64 1.99
CA ALA A 179 -27.18 -3.55 3.44
C ALA A 179 -26.19 -4.40 4.25
N ASP A 180 -25.79 -5.58 3.73
CA ASP A 180 -24.77 -6.43 4.35
C ASP A 180 -23.38 -5.77 4.32
N TRP A 181 -23.03 -5.15 3.19
CA TRP A 181 -21.77 -4.41 3.09
C TRP A 181 -21.76 -3.21 4.05
N LEU A 182 -22.88 -2.50 4.18
CA LEU A 182 -23.01 -1.37 5.10
C LEU A 182 -22.94 -1.82 6.57
N ASP A 183 -23.52 -2.97 6.92
CA ASP A 183 -23.40 -3.56 8.25
C ASP A 183 -21.93 -3.89 8.60
N ARG A 184 -21.20 -4.47 7.65
CA ARG A 184 -19.76 -4.75 7.82
C ARG A 184 -18.93 -3.48 7.93
N LEU A 185 -19.24 -2.46 7.11
CA LEU A 185 -18.62 -1.14 7.21
C LEU A 185 -18.85 -0.53 8.60
N GLU A 186 -20.10 -0.45 9.04
CA GLU A 186 -20.43 0.14 10.34
C GLU A 186 -19.73 -0.59 11.47
N ARG A 187 -19.47 -1.91 11.38
CA ARG A 187 -18.76 -2.69 12.40
C ARG A 187 -17.22 -2.65 12.29
N ALA A 188 -16.68 -1.85 11.38
CA ALA A 188 -15.25 -1.82 11.05
C ALA A 188 -14.71 -3.23 10.72
N ALA A 189 -15.52 -4.02 10.01
CA ALA A 189 -15.25 -5.42 9.67
C ALA A 189 -15.02 -5.63 8.17
N LEU A 190 -14.77 -4.55 7.41
CA LEU A 190 -14.33 -4.66 6.02
C LEU A 190 -12.87 -5.11 5.97
N ASP A 191 -12.53 -5.93 4.98
CA ASP A 191 -11.13 -6.21 4.65
C ASP A 191 -10.46 -4.90 4.20
N PRO A 192 -9.17 -4.66 4.49
CA PRO A 192 -8.47 -3.44 4.05
C PRO A 192 -8.52 -3.19 2.54
N SER A 193 -8.70 -4.23 1.72
CA SER A 193 -8.87 -4.11 0.27
C SER A 193 -10.31 -3.76 -0.15
N GLU A 194 -11.30 -3.97 0.72
CA GLU A 194 -12.69 -3.59 0.51
C GLU A 194 -12.92 -2.18 1.08
N HIS A 195 -12.49 -1.16 0.33
CA HIS A 195 -12.77 0.25 0.66
C HIS A 195 -13.92 0.79 -0.18
N PRO A 196 -14.70 1.76 0.33
CA PRO A 196 -15.73 2.43 -0.44
C PRO A 196 -15.15 3.23 -1.60
N GLU A 197 -15.77 3.10 -2.77
CA GLU A 197 -15.48 3.91 -3.95
C GLU A 197 -16.20 5.26 -3.87
N TYR A 198 -15.72 6.25 -4.63
CA TYR A 198 -16.29 7.61 -4.62
C TYR A 198 -17.81 7.65 -4.85
N PRO A 199 -18.41 6.91 -5.83
CA PRO A 199 -19.86 6.92 -6.01
C PRO A 199 -20.62 6.37 -4.79
N GLN A 200 -20.03 5.43 -4.06
CA GLN A 200 -20.63 4.88 -2.85
C GLN A 200 -20.59 5.89 -1.70
N LEU A 201 -19.47 6.60 -1.54
CA LEU A 201 -19.36 7.70 -0.55
C LEU A 201 -20.36 8.81 -0.82
N GLU A 202 -20.49 9.23 -2.08
CA GLU A 202 -21.47 10.25 -2.49
C GLU A 202 -22.91 9.78 -2.24
N ALA A 203 -23.22 8.52 -2.56
CA ALA A 203 -24.54 7.95 -2.31
C ALA A 203 -24.86 7.86 -0.81
N LEU A 204 -23.89 7.47 0.03
CA LEU A 204 -24.04 7.43 1.48
C LEU A 204 -24.22 8.83 2.07
N ALA A 205 -23.43 9.81 1.60
CA ALA A 205 -23.55 11.20 2.02
C ALA A 205 -24.95 11.74 1.74
N ASN A 206 -25.47 11.49 0.53
CA ASN A 206 -26.83 11.89 0.15
C ASN A 206 -27.90 11.14 0.95
N ALA A 207 -27.76 9.82 1.14
CA ALA A 207 -28.74 9.00 1.84
C ALA A 207 -28.87 9.36 3.34
N LEU A 208 -27.80 9.83 3.96
CA LEU A 208 -27.74 10.20 5.37
C LEU A 208 -27.74 11.70 5.62
N ASP A 209 -27.86 12.52 4.57
CA ASP A 209 -27.81 13.99 4.65
C ASP A 209 -26.55 14.46 5.41
N LEU A 210 -25.38 13.98 4.95
CA LEU A 210 -24.05 14.31 5.46
C LEU A 210 -23.30 15.20 4.48
N ASP A 211 -22.33 15.97 5.00
CA ASP A 211 -21.41 16.70 4.15
C ASP A 211 -20.50 15.72 3.38
N PRO A 212 -20.43 15.79 2.03
CA PRO A 212 -19.58 14.90 1.25
C PRO A 212 -18.09 15.02 1.56
N GLY A 213 -17.63 16.19 2.00
CA GLY A 213 -16.25 16.43 2.40
C GLY A 213 -15.90 15.70 3.71
N GLU A 214 -16.79 15.78 4.71
CA GLU A 214 -16.64 15.06 5.98
C GLU A 214 -16.61 13.54 5.78
N VAL A 215 -17.50 13.01 4.91
CA VAL A 215 -17.54 11.58 4.57
C VAL A 215 -16.23 11.14 3.87
N GLN A 216 -15.71 11.96 2.96
CA GLN A 216 -14.44 11.66 2.27
C GLN A 216 -13.24 11.73 3.21
N GLU A 217 -13.22 12.70 4.12
CA GLU A 217 -12.15 12.85 5.10
C GLU A 217 -12.12 11.66 6.06
N ALA A 218 -13.29 11.26 6.58
CA ALA A 218 -13.43 10.08 7.43
C ALA A 218 -13.02 8.79 6.69
N ALA A 219 -13.40 8.65 5.42
CA ALA A 219 -12.97 7.51 4.59
C ALA A 219 -11.46 7.49 4.36
N GLY A 220 -10.85 8.66 4.08
CA GLY A 220 -9.41 8.82 3.91
C GLY A 220 -8.64 8.46 5.17
N ALA A 221 -9.09 8.94 6.33
CA ALA A 221 -8.49 8.65 7.62
C ALA A 221 -8.55 7.15 7.96
N GLN A 222 -9.71 6.51 7.71
CA GLN A 222 -9.95 5.11 8.06
C GLN A 222 -9.24 4.12 7.13
N PHE A 223 -9.33 4.28 5.81
CA PHE A 223 -8.85 3.27 4.86
C PHE A 223 -7.47 3.57 4.27
N MET A 224 -7.07 4.83 4.26
CA MET A 224 -5.86 5.28 3.57
C MET A 224 -4.84 5.93 4.50
N ASP A 225 -5.16 6.09 5.79
CA ASP A 225 -4.35 6.84 6.75
C ASP A 225 -4.00 8.24 6.21
N VAL A 226 -4.98 8.88 5.56
CA VAL A 226 -4.87 10.20 4.96
C VAL A 226 -5.65 11.20 5.79
N HIS A 227 -4.97 12.24 6.24
CA HIS A 227 -5.56 13.38 6.94
C HIS A 227 -5.56 14.62 6.07
N THR A 228 -6.62 15.41 6.18
CA THR A 228 -6.72 16.70 5.51
C THR A 228 -6.58 17.81 6.55
N VAL A 229 -5.64 18.73 6.32
CA VAL A 229 -5.48 19.91 7.17
C VAL A 229 -5.79 21.13 6.33
N TRP A 230 -6.77 21.90 6.77
CA TRP A 230 -7.11 23.18 6.18
C TRP A 230 -6.42 24.31 6.94
N SER A 231 -6.06 25.36 6.22
CA SER A 231 -5.69 26.62 6.85
C SER A 231 -6.89 27.30 7.48
N GLU A 232 -6.66 28.17 8.47
CA GLU A 232 -7.73 28.89 9.22
C GLU A 232 -8.75 29.65 8.34
N ASP A 233 -8.36 30.05 7.14
CA ASP A 233 -9.19 30.77 6.15
C ASP A 233 -9.76 29.87 5.03
N GLY A 234 -9.51 28.56 5.09
CA GLY A 234 -9.95 27.57 4.10
C GLY A 234 -9.27 27.67 2.73
N GLN A 235 -8.26 28.52 2.54
CA GLN A 235 -7.66 28.77 1.22
C GLN A 235 -6.57 27.77 0.82
N VAL A 236 -5.96 27.10 1.80
CA VAL A 236 -4.87 26.13 1.57
C VAL A 236 -5.28 24.82 2.21
N ARG A 237 -5.06 23.73 1.46
CA ARG A 237 -5.29 22.36 1.92
C ARG A 237 -3.99 21.58 1.84
N ALA A 238 -3.61 20.95 2.95
CA ALA A 238 -2.54 19.97 3.00
C ALA A 238 -3.16 18.57 3.13
N VAL A 239 -2.61 17.63 2.39
CA VAL A 239 -2.95 16.21 2.51
C VAL A 239 -1.72 15.53 3.11
N VAL A 240 -1.90 14.85 4.22
CA VAL A 240 -0.80 14.22 4.97
C VAL A 240 -1.13 12.75 5.14
N THR A 241 -0.11 11.90 4.99
CA THR A 241 -0.19 10.45 5.20
C THR A 241 0.53 10.09 6.50
N GLY A 242 -0.03 9.16 7.27
CA GLY A 242 0.53 8.76 8.57
C GLY A 242 -0.14 9.46 9.74
N GLU A 243 0.12 8.96 10.95
CA GLU A 243 -0.41 9.55 12.17
C GLU A 243 0.14 10.96 12.38
N LEU A 244 -0.76 11.91 12.60
CA LEU A 244 -0.43 13.29 12.92
C LEU A 244 -0.76 13.55 14.39
N ASP A 245 0.27 13.67 15.22
CA ASP A 245 0.08 14.20 16.56
C ASP A 245 -0.19 15.71 16.53
N ALA A 246 -0.53 16.28 17.70
CA ALA A 246 -0.83 17.69 17.81
C ALA A 246 0.37 18.60 17.46
N GLU A 247 1.60 18.12 17.65
CA GLU A 247 2.82 18.86 17.34
C GLU A 247 3.05 18.91 15.83
N ASP A 248 2.92 17.77 15.16
CA ASP A 248 3.08 17.65 13.71
C ASP A 248 1.97 18.37 12.95
N MET A 249 0.73 18.35 13.48
CA MET A 249 -0.36 19.19 13.00
C MET A 249 0.01 20.69 13.04
N ALA A 250 0.61 21.16 14.14
CA ALA A 250 1.05 22.54 14.26
C ALA A 250 2.21 22.88 13.30
N LYS A 251 3.12 21.93 13.02
CA LYS A 251 4.18 22.08 12.02
C LYS A 251 3.60 22.23 10.62
N VAL A 252 2.63 21.39 10.24
CA VAL A 252 1.94 21.47 8.94
C VAL A 252 1.23 22.81 8.78
N GLN A 253 0.50 23.27 9.80
CA GLN A 253 -0.17 24.57 9.78
C GLN A 253 0.82 25.74 9.63
N ASN A 254 1.97 25.68 10.32
CA ASN A 254 3.03 26.67 10.14
C ASN A 254 3.60 26.67 8.73
N LEU A 255 3.83 25.48 8.14
CA LEU A 255 4.29 25.34 6.76
C LEU A 255 3.29 25.98 5.77
N MET A 256 2.00 25.72 5.95
CA MET A 256 0.93 26.29 5.12
C MET A 256 0.91 27.83 5.21
N ARG A 257 1.13 28.39 6.41
CA ARG A 257 1.23 29.84 6.61
C ARG A 257 2.42 30.44 5.85
N LEU A 258 3.57 29.75 5.84
CA LEU A 258 4.77 30.18 5.11
C LEU A 258 4.55 30.17 3.58
N TYR A 259 3.95 29.10 3.04
CA TYR A 259 3.66 29.02 1.60
C TYR A 259 2.67 30.09 1.12
N ARG A 260 1.75 30.54 1.98
CA ARG A 260 0.87 31.67 1.66
C ARG A 260 1.62 33.00 1.56
N GLN A 261 2.59 33.22 2.43
CA GLN A 261 3.35 34.48 2.48
C GLN A 261 4.40 34.59 1.37
N ALA A 262 4.73 33.48 0.71
CA ALA A 262 5.60 33.47 -0.45
C ALA A 262 4.94 34.20 -1.63
N PRO A 263 5.57 35.23 -2.22
CA PRO A 263 5.01 35.91 -3.38
C PRO A 263 4.93 34.91 -4.54
N ARG A 264 3.72 34.78 -5.11
CA ARG A 264 3.50 34.02 -6.35
C ARG A 264 4.30 34.71 -7.46
N ARG A 265 5.37 34.05 -7.92
CA ARG A 265 6.16 34.51 -9.08
C ARG A 265 5.42 34.23 -10.38
#